data_AF-A0A950GXQ9-F1
#
_entry.id   AF-A0A950GXQ9-F1
#
_cell.length_a   1.000
_cell.length_b   1.000
_cell.length_c   1.000
_cell.angle_alpha   90.00
_cell.angle_beta   90.00
_cell.angle_gamma   90.00
#
_symmetry.space_group_name_H-M   'P 1'
#
loop_
_entity.id
_entity.type
_entity.pdbx_description
1 polymer ?
#
loop_
_entity_poly.entity_id
_entity_poly.type
_entity_poly.pdbx_seq_one_letter_code
_entity_poly.pdbx_strand_id
1 'polypeptide(L)' 'LGHTNAEIADALFLSVRTVETHRAHIQQKLRLGSRAELVRYALDHGLLDA' A
#
# COMPACT_ATOMS: atom_id res chain seq x y z
N LEU A 1 -6.74 3.94 -11.45
CA LEU A 1 -5.88 4.85 -10.66
C LEU A 1 -6.05 4.45 -9.19
N GLY A 2 -4.98 4.05 -8.52
CA GLY A 2 -5.08 3.60 -7.11
C GLY A 2 -5.28 4.77 -6.15
N HIS A 3 -5.86 4.51 -4.98
CA HIS A 3 -6.14 5.54 -3.97
C HIS A 3 -4.88 6.25 -3.45
N THR A 4 -4.99 7.52 -3.10
CA THR A 4 -3.96 8.26 -2.34
C THR A 4 -3.95 7.82 -0.87
N ASN A 5 -2.88 8.12 -0.13
CA ASN A 5 -2.84 7.82 1.31
C ASN A 5 -3.95 8.55 2.08
N ALA A 6 -4.37 9.73 1.61
CA ALA A 6 -5.48 10.49 2.20
C ALA A 6 -6.82 9.82 1.97
N GLU A 7 -7.08 9.32 0.76
CA GLU A 7 -8.30 8.58 0.43
C GLU A 7 -8.39 7.26 1.19
N ILE A 8 -7.27 6.54 1.35
CA ILE A 8 -7.23 5.30 2.16
C ILE A 8 -7.48 5.61 3.63
N ALA A 9 -6.90 6.69 4.14
CA ALA A 9 -7.11 7.13 5.52
C ALA A 9 -8.57 7.46 5.79
N ASP A 10 -9.22 8.22 4.89
CA ASP A 10 -10.63 8.58 4.97
C ASP A 10 -11.53 7.33 4.92
N ALA A 11 -11.32 6.45 3.95
CA ALA A 11 -12.10 5.22 3.78
C ALA A 11 -12.00 4.25 4.97
N LEU A 12 -10.89 4.26 5.70
CA LEU A 12 -10.62 3.37 6.84
C LEU A 12 -10.80 4.05 8.21
N PHE A 13 -11.19 5.33 8.25
CA PHE A 13 -11.27 6.13 9.48
C PHE A 13 -9.94 6.17 10.27
N LEU A 14 -8.82 6.27 9.55
CA LEU A 14 -7.47 6.31 10.09
C LEU A 14 -6.79 7.66 9.85
N SER A 15 -5.68 7.92 10.54
CA SER A 15 -4.82 9.04 10.17
C SER A 15 -3.97 8.71 8.94
N VAL A 16 -3.66 9.71 8.12
CA VAL A 16 -2.74 9.56 6.97
C VAL A 16 -1.38 8.98 7.42
N ARG A 17 -0.88 9.42 8.57
CA ARG A 17 0.38 8.93 9.18
C ARG A 17 0.32 7.43 9.50
N THR A 18 -0.83 6.93 9.91
CA THR A 18 -1.05 5.49 10.17
C THR A 18 -0.92 4.70 8.87
N VAL A 19 -1.58 5.16 7.79
CA VAL A 19 -1.49 4.53 6.46
C VAL A 19 -0.05 4.54 5.93
N GLU A 20 0.65 5.67 6.04
CA GLU A 20 2.06 5.80 5.65
C GLU A 20 2.95 4.81 6.39
N THR A 21 2.77 4.69 7.70
CA THR A 21 3.52 3.78 8.57
C THR A 21 3.30 2.32 8.17
N HIS A 22 2.04 1.92 7.96
CA HIS A 22 1.73 0.56 7.50
C HIS A 22 2.35 0.28 6.12
N ARG A 23 2.27 1.22 5.18
CA ARG A 23 2.89 1.07 3.86
C ARG A 23 4.40 0.88 3.96
N ALA A 24 5.08 1.70 4.77
CA ALA A 24 6.51 1.60 4.99
C ALA A 24 6.89 0.24 5.62
N HIS A 25 6.14 -0.23 6.61
CA HIS A 25 6.37 -1.55 7.20
C HIS A 25 6.16 -2.69 6.21
N ILE A 26 5.13 -2.62 5.35
CA ILE A 26 4.88 -3.63 4.31
C ILE A 26 6.05 -3.64 3.32
N GLN A 27 6.46 -2.47 2.82
CA GLN A 27 7.63 -2.32 1.94
C GLN A 27 8.90 -2.89 2.57
N GLN A 28 9.16 -2.58 3.84
CA GLN A 28 10.32 -3.11 4.56
C GLN A 28 10.27 -4.64 4.70
N LYS A 29 9.12 -5.21 5.10
CA LYS A 29 8.95 -6.66 5.27
C LYS A 29 9.13 -7.43 3.97
N LEU A 30 8.67 -6.84 2.86
CA LEU A 30 8.78 -7.41 1.52
C LEU A 30 10.07 -7.02 0.78
N ARG A 31 10.91 -6.17 1.39
CA ARG A 31 12.15 -5.62 0.79
C ARG A 31 11.90 -4.91 -0.56
N LEU A 32 10.81 -4.15 -0.63
CA LEU A 32 10.42 -3.38 -1.82
C LEU A 32 10.74 -1.89 -1.61
N GLY A 33 11.32 -1.25 -2.61
CA GLY A 33 11.75 0.15 -2.59
C GLY A 33 10.71 1.14 -3.12
N SER A 34 9.69 0.68 -3.85
CA SER A 34 8.70 1.59 -4.45
C SER A 34 7.25 1.13 -4.32
N ARG A 35 6.33 2.07 -4.55
CA ARG A 35 4.89 1.78 -4.67
C ARG A 35 4.60 0.89 -5.88
N ALA A 36 5.32 1.10 -6.99
CA ALA A 36 5.14 0.32 -8.21
C ALA A 36 5.53 -1.15 -8.00
N GLU A 37 6.64 -1.40 -7.29
CA GLU A 37 7.07 -2.73 -6.89
C GLU A 37 6.05 -3.41 -5.96
N LEU A 38 5.46 -2.66 -5.03
CA LEU A 38 4.41 -3.20 -4.16
C LEU A 38 3.16 -3.62 -4.95
N VAL A 39 2.76 -2.84 -5.96
CA VAL A 39 1.64 -3.20 -6.84
C VAL A 39 1.98 -4.43 -7.69
N ARG A 40 3.19 -4.48 -8.27
CA ARG A 40 3.67 -5.65 -9.02
C ARG A 40 3.66 -6.90 -8.14
N TYR A 41 4.21 -6.82 -6.94
CA TYR A 41 4.20 -7.91 -5.96
C TYR A 41 2.79 -8.43 -5.70
N ALA A 42 1.83 -7.51 -5.50
CA ALA A 42 0.46 -7.88 -5.23
C ALA A 42 -0.23 -8.58 -6.42
N LEU A 43 0.04 -8.17 -7.66
CA LEU A 43 -0.43 -8.86 -8.86
C LEU A 43 0.19 -10.26 -9.00
N ASP A 44 1.51 -10.36 -8.83
CA ASP A 44 2.24 -11.63 -8.98
C ASP A 44 1.81 -12.69 -7.94
N HIS A 45 1.27 -12.24 -6.80
CA HIS A 45 0.80 -13.10 -5.70
C HIS A 45 -0.74 -13.25 -5.65
N GLY A 46 -1.48 -12.70 -6.62
CA GLY A 46 -2.95 -12.78 -6.66
C GLY A 46 -3.65 -12.06 -5.50
N LEU A 47 -3.01 -11.02 -4.94
CA LEU A 47 -3.59 -10.17 -3.88
C LEU A 47 -4.45 -9.02 -4.43
N LEU A 48 -4.44 -8.84 -5.75
CA LEU A 48 -5.27 -7.89 -6.47
C LEU A 48 -5.97 -8.64 -7.60
N ASP A 49 -7.27 -8.43 -7.73
CA ASP A 49 -8.01 -8.85 -8.91
C ASP A 49 -7.62 -7.93 -10.09
N ALA A 50 -7.48 -8.54 -11.27
CA ALA A 50 -7.10 -7.85 -12.51
C ALA A 50 -8.24 -7.00 -13.09
#